data_AF-A0A3B4V0L0-F1
#
_entry.id   AF-A0A3B4V0L0-F1
#
_cell.length_a   1.000
_cell.length_b   1.000
_cell.length_c   1.000
_cell.angle_alpha   90.00
_cell.angle_beta   90.00
_cell.angle_gamma   90.00
#
_symmetry.space_group_name_H-M   'P 1'
#
loop_
_entity.id
_entity.type
_entity.pdbx_description
1 polymer ?
#
loop_
_entity_poly.entity_id
_entity_poly.type
_entity_poly.pdbx_seq_one_letter_code
_entity_poly.pdbx_strand_id
1 'polypeptide(L)'
;MVFICRALPRNVMLRAVREVKPLNRTIRATAKEFQINYRTLAKYCNKISPSEVAGDANPCQYIKNRLVFSEEQESQLAEYIMMASDIYFGLSPVEVHKLACTYAVHHDVPARTNWAEKEIAGADWFSGFLKRHPSLSIRPLEATRVACASAFNKHNVGQFFNNLEEVMARHQFEPQSICNMDETCISTVHKPNKVVARRGCKQVGPLSSAERGTLATLSCAVSATGNNILP
;
A
#
# COMPACT_ATOMS: atom_id res chain seq x y z
N MET A 1 -35.16 -27.99 24.49
CA MET A 1 -35.52 -26.85 23.63
C MET A 1 -34.22 -26.12 23.28
N VAL A 2 -33.72 -26.32 22.06
CA VAL A 2 -32.39 -25.86 21.62
C VAL A 2 -32.51 -24.40 21.19
N PHE A 3 -31.90 -23.47 21.93
CA PHE A 3 -31.84 -22.06 21.52
C PHE A 3 -30.76 -21.93 20.44
N ILE A 4 -31.19 -21.78 19.19
CA ILE A 4 -30.32 -21.65 18.03
C ILE A 4 -29.58 -20.29 18.12
N CYS A 5 -28.25 -20.31 18.03
CA CYS A 5 -27.39 -19.13 17.84
C CYS A 5 -27.54 -18.54 16.43
N ARG A 6 -28.75 -18.13 16.04
CA ARG A 6 -28.96 -17.33 14.83
C ARG A 6 -28.71 -15.86 15.16
N ALA A 7 -28.07 -15.13 14.26
CA ALA A 7 -27.96 -13.68 14.32
C ALA A 7 -29.38 -13.09 14.29
N LEU A 8 -29.91 -12.74 15.47
CA LEU A 8 -31.23 -12.16 15.61
C LEU A 8 -31.22 -10.71 15.09
N PRO A 9 -32.19 -10.31 14.27
CA PRO A 9 -32.25 -8.95 13.77
C PRO A 9 -32.43 -7.93 14.92
N ARG A 10 -31.70 -6.81 14.85
CA ARG A 10 -31.54 -5.83 15.95
C ARG A 10 -32.87 -5.27 16.45
N ASN A 11 -33.86 -5.15 15.57
CA ASN A 11 -35.22 -4.71 15.91
C ASN A 11 -35.91 -5.63 16.94
N VAL A 12 -35.71 -6.95 16.85
CA VAL A 12 -36.26 -7.93 17.79
C VAL A 12 -35.58 -7.81 19.15
N MET A 13 -34.25 -7.63 19.18
CA MET A 13 -33.49 -7.41 20.42
C MET A 13 -33.87 -6.11 21.12
N LEU A 14 -34.07 -5.01 20.38
CA LEU A 14 -34.49 -3.72 20.97
C LEU A 14 -35.90 -3.78 21.55
N ARG A 15 -36.83 -4.47 20.87
CA ARG A 15 -38.19 -4.71 21.40
C ARG A 15 -38.14 -5.52 22.68
N ALA A 16 -37.34 -6.59 22.74
CA ALA A 16 -37.18 -7.38 23.96
C ALA A 16 -36.59 -6.54 25.13
N VAL A 17 -35.61 -5.67 24.86
CA VAL A 17 -35.03 -4.78 25.91
C VAL A 17 -36.04 -3.71 26.37
N ARG A 18 -36.89 -3.20 25.46
CA ARG A 18 -38.04 -2.34 25.79
C ARG A 18 -39.09 -3.05 26.65
N GLU A 19 -39.21 -4.36 26.64
CA GLU A 19 -40.14 -5.02 27.55
C GLU A 19 -39.54 -5.27 28.94
N VAL A 20 -38.22 -5.38 29.03
CA VAL A 20 -37.53 -5.59 30.30
C VAL A 20 -37.37 -4.28 31.07
N LYS A 21 -36.87 -3.21 30.43
CA LYS A 21 -36.50 -1.97 31.14
C LYS A 21 -37.70 -1.10 31.53
N PRO A 22 -38.53 -0.61 30.59
CA PRO A 22 -39.65 0.28 30.94
C PRO A 22 -40.90 -0.47 31.41
N LEU A 23 -41.13 -1.72 31.00
CA LEU A 23 -42.30 -2.52 31.41
C LEU A 23 -42.02 -3.46 32.61
N ASN A 24 -40.81 -3.40 33.18
CA ASN A 24 -40.35 -4.15 34.36
C ASN A 24 -40.62 -5.67 34.31
N ARG A 25 -40.64 -6.27 33.11
CA ARG A 25 -40.80 -7.72 32.95
C ARG A 25 -39.51 -8.45 33.28
N THR A 26 -39.64 -9.69 33.78
CA THR A 26 -38.46 -10.51 34.09
C THR A 26 -37.73 -10.93 32.81
N ILE A 27 -36.40 -10.79 32.81
CA ILE A 27 -35.53 -11.13 31.66
C ILE A 27 -35.77 -12.57 31.18
N ARG A 28 -36.07 -13.50 32.09
CA ARG A 28 -36.34 -14.91 31.75
C ARG A 28 -37.66 -15.10 30.99
N ALA A 29 -38.72 -14.38 31.37
CA ALA A 29 -40.00 -14.44 30.67
C ALA A 29 -39.87 -13.86 29.26
N THR A 30 -39.27 -12.68 29.14
CA THR A 30 -39.05 -12.01 27.84
C THR A 30 -38.10 -12.81 26.94
N ALA A 31 -37.05 -13.41 27.49
CA ALA A 31 -36.16 -14.30 26.72
C ALA A 31 -36.91 -15.50 26.13
N LYS A 32 -37.85 -16.08 26.88
CA LYS A 32 -38.67 -17.21 26.42
C LYS A 32 -39.67 -16.79 25.35
N GLU A 33 -40.32 -15.64 25.52
CA GLU A 33 -41.32 -15.08 24.59
C GLU A 33 -40.69 -14.73 23.23
N PHE A 34 -39.54 -14.05 23.26
CA PHE A 34 -38.83 -13.65 22.04
C PHE A 34 -37.90 -14.74 21.48
N GLN A 35 -37.87 -15.92 22.09
CA GLN A 35 -36.97 -17.04 21.76
C GLN A 35 -35.48 -16.63 21.73
N ILE A 36 -35.08 -15.72 22.62
CA ILE A 36 -33.71 -15.24 22.75
C ILE A 36 -33.03 -16.02 23.87
N ASN A 37 -31.75 -16.39 23.70
CA ASN A 37 -31.00 -16.95 24.81
C ASN A 37 -30.94 -15.94 25.98
N TYR A 38 -31.32 -16.38 27.18
CA TYR A 38 -31.32 -15.56 28.38
C TYR A 38 -30.01 -14.79 28.60
N ARG A 39 -28.85 -15.43 28.41
CA ARG A 39 -27.54 -14.79 28.60
C ARG A 39 -27.32 -13.67 27.58
N THR A 40 -27.79 -13.86 26.36
CA THR A 40 -27.73 -12.85 25.30
C THR A 40 -28.61 -11.65 25.64
N LEU A 41 -29.86 -11.88 26.06
CA LEU A 41 -30.76 -10.78 26.46
C LEU A 41 -30.22 -10.01 27.68
N ALA A 42 -29.75 -10.73 28.71
CA ALA A 42 -29.16 -10.11 29.89
C ALA A 42 -27.92 -9.24 29.55
N LYS A 43 -27.02 -9.74 28.70
CA LYS A 43 -25.86 -8.98 28.21
C LYS A 43 -26.27 -7.70 27.48
N TYR A 44 -27.30 -7.75 26.66
CA TYR A 44 -27.81 -6.60 25.93
C TYR A 44 -28.54 -5.59 26.83
N CYS A 45 -29.32 -6.04 27.81
CA CYS A 45 -29.95 -5.17 28.80
C CYS A 45 -28.92 -4.36 29.61
N ASN A 46 -27.77 -4.98 29.92
CA ASN A 46 -26.69 -4.31 30.64
C ASN A 46 -25.88 -3.35 29.75
N LYS A 47 -25.81 -3.60 28.44
CA LYS A 47 -24.99 -2.84 27.49
C LYS A 47 -25.72 -1.64 26.85
N ILE A 48 -27.03 -1.73 26.65
CA ILE A 48 -27.82 -0.69 25.98
C ILE A 48 -28.23 0.40 26.99
N SER A 49 -27.85 1.65 26.71
CA SER A 49 -28.23 2.83 27.50
C SER A 49 -29.72 3.22 27.29
N PRO A 50 -30.39 3.88 28.26
CA PRO A 50 -31.80 4.30 28.13
C PRO A 50 -32.07 5.16 26.88
N SER A 51 -31.09 5.94 26.43
CA SER A 51 -31.13 6.80 25.24
C SER A 51 -31.19 6.01 23.91
N GLU A 52 -30.59 4.82 23.83
CA GLU A 52 -30.69 3.96 22.64
C GLU A 52 -32.07 3.28 22.51
N VAL A 53 -32.83 3.23 23.60
CA VAL A 53 -34.16 2.62 23.66
C VAL A 53 -35.22 3.56 23.06
N ALA A 54 -35.01 4.88 23.11
CA ALA A 54 -35.94 5.90 22.63
C ALA A 54 -35.96 6.10 21.10
N GLY A 55 -34.99 5.54 20.37
CA GLY A 55 -34.96 5.57 18.91
C GLY A 55 -34.15 6.70 18.26
N ASP A 56 -33.56 7.61 19.05
CA ASP A 56 -32.78 8.75 18.54
C ASP A 56 -31.27 8.50 18.41
N ALA A 57 -30.80 7.28 18.63
CA ALA A 57 -29.39 6.94 18.46
C ALA A 57 -29.15 6.21 17.14
N ASN A 58 -28.36 6.85 16.26
CA ASN A 58 -27.84 6.28 15.02
C ASN A 58 -27.35 4.83 15.22
N PRO A 59 -27.77 3.90 14.36
CA PRO A 59 -27.57 2.48 14.57
C PRO A 59 -26.10 2.14 14.43
N CYS A 60 -25.51 1.52 15.45
CA CYS A 60 -24.16 0.96 15.39
C CYS A 60 -23.15 1.92 14.76
N GLN A 61 -22.56 2.82 15.56
CA GLN A 61 -21.12 2.96 15.38
C GLN A 61 -20.55 1.57 15.68
N TYR A 62 -20.34 0.78 14.62
CA TYR A 62 -19.22 -0.14 14.58
C TYR A 62 -18.10 0.62 15.26
N ILE A 63 -17.64 0.14 16.42
CA ILE A 63 -16.53 0.76 17.13
C ILE A 63 -15.47 0.91 16.04
N LYS A 64 -15.25 2.15 15.57
CA LYS A 64 -14.34 2.42 14.45
C LYS A 64 -13.07 1.70 14.86
N ASN A 65 -12.68 0.66 14.12
CA ASN A 65 -11.56 -0.21 14.48
C ASN A 65 -10.44 0.68 14.99
N ARG A 66 -10.14 0.63 16.29
CA ARG A 66 -9.32 1.60 17.03
C ARG A 66 -8.19 2.14 16.14
N LEU A 67 -8.46 3.25 15.45
CA LEU A 67 -7.55 3.81 14.46
C LEU A 67 -6.34 4.29 15.25
N VAL A 68 -5.15 4.03 14.71
CA VAL A 68 -3.92 4.49 15.37
C VAL A 68 -3.81 6.01 15.19
N PHE A 69 -4.07 6.50 13.99
CA PHE A 69 -4.05 7.92 13.67
C PHE A 69 -5.46 8.53 13.63
N SER A 70 -5.53 9.83 13.88
CA SER A 70 -6.68 10.64 13.48
C SER A 70 -6.79 10.72 11.95
N GLU A 71 -7.95 11.11 11.45
CA GLU A 71 -8.18 11.26 10.01
C GLU A 71 -7.26 12.31 9.37
N GLU A 72 -6.97 13.39 10.09
CA GLU A 72 -6.02 14.42 9.67
C GLU A 72 -4.58 13.87 9.57
N GLN A 73 -4.11 13.19 10.63
CA GLN A 73 -2.78 12.58 10.65
C GLN A 73 -2.61 11.52 9.56
N GLU A 74 -3.64 10.70 9.33
CA GLU A 74 -3.62 9.68 8.29
C GLU A 74 -3.57 10.30 6.89
N SER A 75 -4.28 11.42 6.70
CA SER A 75 -4.27 12.18 5.45
C SER A 75 -2.92 12.83 5.17
N GLN A 76 -2.29 13.45 6.17
CA GLN A 76 -0.95 14.03 6.06
C GLN A 76 0.09 12.96 5.69
N LEU A 77 0.02 11.78 6.33
CA LEU A 77 0.90 10.66 6.01
C LEU A 77 0.70 10.18 4.56
N ALA A 78 -0.55 10.07 4.11
CA ALA A 78 -0.86 9.68 2.73
C ALA A 78 -0.38 10.72 1.70
N GLU A 79 -0.53 12.00 2.00
CA GLU A 79 -0.05 13.10 1.17
C GLU A 79 1.46 13.09 1.05
N TYR A 80 2.19 12.92 2.16
CA TYR A 80 3.64 12.78 2.16
C TYR A 80 4.12 11.62 1.29
N ILE A 81 3.51 10.43 1.43
CA ILE A 81 3.85 9.26 0.60
C ILE A 81 3.61 9.55 -0.89
N MET A 82 2.53 10.26 -1.22
CA MET A 82 2.22 10.64 -2.59
C MET A 82 3.23 11.63 -3.14
N MET A 83 3.57 12.68 -2.39
CA MET A 83 4.59 13.66 -2.78
C MET A 83 5.95 13.00 -2.98
N ALA A 84 6.37 12.13 -2.05
CA ALA A 84 7.63 11.39 -2.14
C ALA A 84 7.68 10.54 -3.42
N SER A 85 6.58 9.86 -3.77
CA SER A 85 6.47 9.11 -5.02
C SER A 85 6.52 10.01 -6.26
N ASP A 86 5.91 11.20 -6.23
CA ASP A 86 5.87 12.12 -7.36
C ASP A 86 7.25 12.74 -7.66
N ILE A 87 8.10 12.92 -6.64
CA ILE A 87 9.50 13.37 -6.79
C ILE A 87 10.49 12.20 -6.98
N TYR A 88 10.00 11.03 -7.37
CA TYR A 88 10.78 9.81 -7.61
C TYR A 88 11.49 9.22 -6.36
N PHE A 89 11.13 9.63 -5.14
CA PHE A 89 11.56 9.02 -3.88
C PHE A 89 10.46 8.09 -3.32
N GLY A 90 10.01 7.14 -4.15
CA GLY A 90 8.95 6.21 -3.76
C GLY A 90 9.35 5.34 -2.56
N LEU A 91 8.50 5.31 -1.53
CA LEU A 91 8.72 4.48 -0.34
C LEU A 91 8.20 3.06 -0.56
N SER A 92 9.01 2.06 -0.23
CA SER A 92 8.60 0.66 -0.16
C SER A 92 7.59 0.43 0.97
N PRO A 93 6.79 -0.66 0.93
CA PRO A 93 5.89 -1.00 2.02
C PRO A 93 6.58 -1.03 3.39
N VAL A 94 7.80 -1.57 3.46
CA VAL A 94 8.58 -1.65 4.71
C VAL A 94 8.94 -0.26 5.23
N GLU A 95 9.37 0.66 4.35
CA GLU A 95 9.66 2.03 4.72
C GLU A 95 8.40 2.78 5.18
N VAL A 96 7.26 2.54 4.54
CA VAL A 96 5.97 3.10 5.00
C VAL A 96 5.60 2.56 6.39
N HIS A 97 5.86 1.28 6.66
CA HIS A 97 5.66 0.73 8.00
C HIS A 97 6.56 1.37 9.07
N LYS A 98 7.83 1.64 8.75
CA LYS A 98 8.77 2.33 9.63
C LYS A 98 8.36 3.79 9.84
N LEU A 99 8.05 4.49 8.76
CA LEU A 99 7.58 5.88 8.77
C LEU A 99 6.33 6.04 9.64
N ALA A 100 5.38 5.12 9.54
CA ALA A 100 4.20 5.15 10.39
C ALA A 100 4.54 4.96 11.87
N CYS A 101 5.52 4.11 12.20
CA CYS A 101 5.94 3.93 13.58
C CYS A 101 6.62 5.19 14.14
N THR A 102 7.55 5.79 13.39
CA THR A 102 8.22 7.04 13.80
C THR A 102 7.25 8.21 13.91
N TYR A 103 6.29 8.29 12.99
CA TYR A 103 5.22 9.28 13.03
C TYR A 103 4.32 9.13 14.26
N ALA A 104 3.98 7.89 14.65
CA ALA A 104 3.21 7.64 15.88
C ALA A 104 3.97 8.08 17.14
N VAL A 105 5.28 7.80 17.21
CA VAL A 105 6.14 8.23 18.32
C VAL A 105 6.23 9.75 18.40
N HIS A 106 6.39 10.43 17.25
CA HIS A 106 6.50 11.90 17.20
C HIS A 106 5.21 12.60 17.64
N HIS A 107 4.05 12.00 17.40
CA HIS A 107 2.75 12.57 17.78
C HIS A 107 2.23 12.08 19.15
N ASP A 108 3.07 11.43 19.95
CA ASP A 108 2.72 10.83 21.25
C ASP A 108 1.45 9.95 21.21
N VAL A 109 1.21 9.33 20.06
CA VAL A 109 0.09 8.43 19.89
C VAL A 109 0.46 7.12 20.59
N PRO A 110 -0.37 6.59 21.51
CA PRO A 110 -0.10 5.32 22.16
C PRO A 110 -0.09 4.21 21.11
N ALA A 111 1.12 3.87 20.67
CA ALA A 111 1.36 2.81 19.72
C ALA A 111 0.81 1.51 20.32
N ARG A 112 0.21 0.67 19.48
CA ARG A 112 -0.14 -0.69 19.91
C ARG A 112 1.14 -1.37 20.38
N THR A 113 1.10 -2.15 21.46
CA THR A 113 2.27 -2.85 22.05
C THR A 113 3.19 -3.47 21.00
N ASN A 114 2.60 -4.07 19.97
CA ASN A 114 3.31 -4.74 18.89
C ASN A 114 4.13 -3.82 17.96
N TRP A 115 3.85 -2.51 17.94
CA TRP A 115 4.61 -1.53 17.13
C TRP A 115 5.86 -1.06 17.88
N ALA A 116 5.73 -0.83 19.19
CA ALA A 116 6.84 -0.39 20.03
C ALA A 116 7.94 -1.46 20.13
N GLU A 117 7.57 -2.74 20.21
CA GLU A 117 8.53 -3.85 20.28
C GLU A 117 9.28 -4.10 18.96
N LYS A 118 8.66 -3.79 17.82
CA LYS A 118 9.19 -4.13 16.48
C LYS A 118 9.66 -2.93 15.67
N GLU A 119 9.45 -1.72 16.19
CA GLU A 119 9.71 -0.43 15.51
C GLU A 119 9.09 -0.31 14.10
N ILE A 120 8.05 -1.11 13.83
CA ILE A 120 7.45 -1.28 12.51
C ILE A 120 5.95 -1.45 12.70
N ALA A 121 5.15 -0.70 11.93
CA ALA A 121 3.70 -0.83 11.96
C ALA A 121 3.24 -2.23 11.48
N GLY A 122 2.12 -2.72 11.98
CA GLY A 122 1.60 -4.06 11.61
C GLY A 122 1.03 -4.14 10.19
N ALA A 123 1.08 -5.34 9.58
CA ALA A 123 0.52 -5.63 8.25
C ALA A 123 -0.98 -5.30 8.13
N ASP A 124 -1.75 -5.53 9.20
CA ASP A 124 -3.18 -5.21 9.26
C ASP A 124 -3.45 -3.72 9.16
N TRP A 125 -2.60 -2.91 9.80
CA TRP A 125 -2.73 -1.46 9.75
C TRP A 125 -2.47 -0.96 8.34
N PHE A 126 -1.39 -1.40 7.69
CA PHE A 126 -1.04 -0.98 6.33
C PHE A 126 -2.10 -1.41 5.32
N SER A 127 -2.61 -2.63 5.43
CA SER A 127 -3.74 -3.09 4.60
C SER A 127 -5.00 -2.24 4.82
N GLY A 128 -5.27 -1.83 6.06
CA GLY A 128 -6.35 -0.92 6.38
C GLY A 128 -6.14 0.50 5.84
N PHE A 129 -4.92 1.02 5.96
CA PHE A 129 -4.50 2.34 5.48
C PHE A 129 -4.70 2.45 3.97
N LEU A 130 -4.21 1.48 3.19
CA LEU A 130 -4.42 1.46 1.74
C LEU A 130 -5.90 1.33 1.33
N LYS A 131 -6.72 0.65 2.13
CA LYS A 131 -8.18 0.59 1.89
C LYS A 131 -8.86 1.94 2.13
N ARG A 132 -8.40 2.71 3.12
CA ARG A 132 -8.92 4.05 3.43
C ARG A 132 -8.41 5.12 2.46
N HIS A 133 -7.22 4.92 1.89
CA HIS A 133 -6.62 5.82 0.89
C HIS A 133 -6.53 5.14 -0.49
N PRO A 134 -7.66 5.02 -1.22
CA PRO A 134 -7.71 4.33 -2.52
C PRO A 134 -6.95 5.06 -3.64
N SER A 135 -6.46 6.28 -3.37
CA SER A 135 -5.55 7.04 -4.23
C SER A 135 -4.13 6.47 -4.22
N LEU A 136 -3.76 5.65 -3.23
CA LEU A 136 -2.47 4.97 -3.13
C LEU A 136 -2.58 3.51 -3.60
N SER A 137 -1.50 3.00 -4.20
CA SER A 137 -1.39 1.60 -4.59
C SER A 137 0.05 1.13 -4.56
N ILE A 138 0.26 -0.15 -4.28
CA ILE A 138 1.58 -0.76 -4.39
C ILE A 138 1.88 -0.99 -5.87
N ARG A 139 3.00 -0.47 -6.34
CA ARG A 139 3.43 -0.54 -7.74
C ARG A 139 4.83 -1.15 -7.85
N PRO A 140 5.08 -2.01 -8.84
CA PRO A 140 6.44 -2.40 -9.15
C PRO A 140 7.22 -1.16 -9.60
N LEU A 141 8.46 -1.05 -9.14
CA LEU A 141 9.38 -0.06 -9.68
C LEU A 141 9.77 -0.50 -11.08
N GLU A 142 9.44 0.32 -12.07
CA GLU A 142 9.98 0.12 -13.42
C GLU A 142 11.30 0.88 -13.47
N ALA A 143 12.40 0.15 -13.63
CA ALA A 143 13.72 0.74 -13.85
C ALA A 143 13.79 1.31 -15.27
N THR A 144 12.93 2.27 -15.59
CA THR A 144 12.79 2.76 -16.95
C THR A 144 13.55 4.06 -17.11
N ARG A 145 14.53 3.99 -18.00
CA ARG A 145 15.39 5.05 -18.53
C ARG A 145 14.54 6.16 -19.16
N VAL A 146 13.91 7.03 -18.35
CA VAL A 146 13.15 8.21 -18.81
C VAL A 146 13.98 9.04 -19.81
N ALA A 147 15.29 9.16 -19.55
CA ALA A 147 16.24 9.78 -20.47
C ALA A 147 16.26 9.12 -21.86
N CYS A 148 16.26 7.79 -21.95
CA CYS A 148 16.25 7.09 -23.23
C CYS A 148 14.91 7.22 -23.96
N ALA A 149 13.77 7.23 -23.23
CA ALA A 149 12.46 7.45 -23.84
C ALA A 149 12.35 8.86 -24.47
N SER A 150 12.94 9.88 -23.84
CA SER A 150 12.97 11.24 -24.38
C SER A 150 13.91 11.39 -25.59
N ALA A 151 15.00 10.62 -25.63
CA ALA A 151 15.97 10.64 -26.72
C ALA A 151 15.52 9.84 -27.96
N PHE A 152 14.57 8.91 -27.79
CA PHE A 152 14.05 8.03 -28.86
C PHE A 152 12.92 8.72 -29.65
N ASN A 153 13.26 9.72 -30.46
CA ASN A 153 12.31 10.42 -31.32
C ASN A 153 12.70 10.31 -32.81
N LYS A 154 11.73 10.53 -33.72
CA LYS A 154 11.91 10.35 -35.17
C LYS A 154 13.11 11.13 -35.73
N HIS A 155 13.35 12.34 -35.23
CA HIS A 155 14.45 13.17 -35.69
C HIS A 155 15.80 12.57 -35.30
N ASN A 156 15.99 12.24 -34.02
CA ASN A 156 17.24 11.65 -33.51
C ASN A 156 17.52 10.28 -34.14
N VAL A 157 16.48 9.45 -34.31
CA VAL A 157 16.59 8.15 -34.98
C VAL A 157 16.98 8.33 -36.45
N GLY A 158 16.35 9.28 -37.15
CA GLY A 158 16.71 9.60 -38.53
C GLY A 158 18.14 10.09 -38.68
N GLN A 159 18.58 11.01 -37.81
CA GLN A 159 19.95 11.51 -37.82
C GLN A 159 20.98 10.40 -37.56
N PHE A 160 20.69 9.48 -36.63
CA PHE A 160 21.54 8.33 -36.37
C PHE A 160 21.71 7.45 -37.62
N PHE A 161 20.61 7.08 -38.30
CA PHE A 161 20.69 6.23 -39.49
C PHE A 161 21.34 6.92 -40.69
N ASN A 162 21.12 8.22 -40.87
CA ASN A 162 21.81 8.99 -41.92
C ASN A 162 23.33 8.99 -41.71
N ASN A 163 23.77 9.25 -40.47
CA ASN A 163 25.20 9.23 -40.13
C ASN A 163 25.80 7.83 -40.30
N LEU A 164 25.04 6.79 -39.92
CA LEU A 164 25.45 5.40 -40.09
C LEU A 164 25.62 5.06 -41.57
N GLU A 165 24.67 5.45 -42.42
CA GLU A 165 24.74 5.24 -43.87
C GLU A 165 25.98 5.91 -44.48
N GLU A 166 26.25 7.17 -44.14
CA GLU A 166 27.42 7.92 -44.63
C GLU A 166 28.74 7.22 -44.25
N VAL A 167 28.87 6.82 -42.99
CA VAL A 167 30.06 6.17 -42.45
C VAL A 167 30.27 4.78 -43.05
N MET A 168 29.18 4.01 -43.21
CA MET A 168 29.22 2.70 -43.86
C MET A 168 29.61 2.81 -45.34
N ALA A 169 29.09 3.79 -46.07
CA ALA A 169 29.42 4.01 -47.47
C ALA A 169 30.88 4.44 -47.66
N ARG A 170 31.42 5.28 -46.75
CA ARG A 170 32.78 5.81 -46.83
C ARG A 170 33.87 4.76 -46.55
N HIS A 171 33.64 3.89 -45.57
CA HIS A 171 34.68 3.01 -45.05
C HIS A 171 34.46 1.53 -45.40
N GLN A 172 33.26 1.15 -45.86
CA GLN A 172 32.93 -0.21 -46.28
C GLN A 172 33.38 -1.25 -45.24
N PHE A 173 32.93 -1.08 -43.98
CA PHE A 173 33.36 -1.96 -42.89
C PHE A 173 32.90 -3.39 -43.13
N GLU A 174 33.84 -4.32 -42.99
CA GLU A 174 33.54 -5.74 -42.93
C GLU A 174 32.79 -6.08 -41.62
N PRO A 175 31.90 -7.08 -41.61
CA PRO A 175 31.10 -7.44 -40.44
C PRO A 175 31.93 -7.72 -39.17
N GLN A 176 33.14 -8.26 -39.34
CA GLN A 176 34.06 -8.54 -38.23
C GLN A 176 34.60 -7.27 -37.54
N SER A 177 34.58 -6.14 -38.23
CA SER A 177 35.05 -4.84 -37.73
C SER A 177 33.92 -3.99 -37.13
N ILE A 178 32.67 -4.47 -37.20
CA ILE A 178 31.49 -3.81 -36.61
C ILE A 178 31.18 -4.51 -35.31
N CYS A 179 31.28 -3.78 -34.19
CA CYS A 179 30.96 -4.31 -32.87
C CYS A 179 29.85 -3.49 -32.22
N ASN A 180 28.85 -4.17 -31.65
CA ASN A 180 27.91 -3.54 -30.74
C ASN A 180 28.47 -3.65 -29.32
N MET A 181 28.53 -2.53 -28.62
CA MET A 181 28.95 -2.47 -27.22
C MET A 181 27.81 -1.90 -26.38
N ASP A 182 27.49 -2.59 -25.30
CA ASP A 182 26.50 -2.12 -24.33
C ASP A 182 27.02 -2.28 -22.90
N GLU A 183 26.52 -1.43 -22.02
CA GLU A 183 26.88 -1.39 -20.61
C GLU A 183 25.72 -1.90 -19.76
N THR A 184 25.98 -2.95 -18.98
CA THR A 184 25.06 -3.42 -17.96
C THR A 184 25.58 -3.04 -16.58
N CYS A 185 24.85 -2.14 -15.91
CA CYS A 185 25.09 -1.80 -14.52
C CYS A 185 24.58 -2.90 -13.59
N ILE A 186 25.49 -3.63 -12.96
CA ILE A 186 25.21 -4.63 -11.94
C ILE A 186 25.33 -3.96 -10.56
N SER A 187 24.19 -3.77 -9.89
CA SER A 187 24.15 -3.22 -8.53
C SER A 187 24.03 -4.34 -7.51
N THR A 188 24.82 -4.25 -6.44
CA THR A 188 24.71 -5.11 -5.25
C THR A 188 23.61 -4.65 -4.28
N VAL A 189 23.01 -3.48 -4.52
CA VAL A 189 21.93 -2.94 -3.69
C VAL A 189 20.61 -3.63 -4.02
N HIS A 190 19.98 -4.22 -3.00
CA HIS A 190 18.63 -4.79 -3.13
C HIS A 190 17.61 -3.66 -3.37
N LYS A 191 17.23 -3.43 -4.63
CA LYS A 191 16.13 -2.51 -4.94
C LYS A 191 14.84 -3.09 -4.38
N PRO A 192 14.06 -2.36 -3.56
CA PRO A 192 12.71 -2.81 -3.24
C PRO A 192 11.93 -2.89 -4.55
N ASN A 193 11.49 -4.09 -4.93
CA ASN A 193 10.80 -4.29 -6.21
C ASN A 193 9.46 -3.56 -6.29
N LYS A 194 8.96 -3.00 -5.17
CA LYS A 194 7.65 -2.36 -5.07
C LYS A 194 7.69 -1.12 -4.17
N VAL A 195 7.02 -0.06 -4.61
CA VAL A 195 6.80 1.19 -3.86
C VAL A 195 5.33 1.51 -3.76
N VAL A 196 4.96 2.34 -2.79
CA VAL A 196 3.61 2.89 -2.66
C VAL A 196 3.54 4.19 -3.45
N ALA A 197 2.65 4.25 -4.43
CA ALA A 197 2.55 5.34 -5.39
C ALA A 197 1.09 5.66 -5.74
N ARG A 198 0.86 6.79 -6.44
CA ARG A 198 -0.47 7.18 -6.92
C ARG A 198 -1.09 6.08 -7.78
N ARG A 199 -2.34 5.74 -7.49
CA ARG A 199 -3.13 4.76 -8.25
C ARG A 199 -3.36 5.29 -9.67
N GLY A 200 -3.07 4.44 -10.65
CA GLY A 200 -3.17 4.79 -12.08
C GLY A 200 -1.83 5.21 -12.70
N CYS A 201 -0.80 5.48 -11.89
CA CYS A 201 0.55 5.69 -12.41
C CYS A 201 1.14 4.35 -12.87
N LYS A 202 1.46 4.24 -14.16
CA LYS A 202 2.02 3.01 -14.77
C LYS A 202 3.53 2.93 -14.59
N GLN A 203 4.22 4.07 -14.58
CA GLN A 203 5.67 4.17 -14.47
C GLN A 203 6.01 4.91 -13.19
N VAL A 204 6.65 4.23 -12.25
CA VAL A 204 7.19 4.83 -11.03
C VAL A 204 8.68 4.56 -11.03
N GLY A 205 9.45 5.57 -11.43
CA GLY A 205 10.91 5.52 -11.40
C GLY A 205 11.40 5.89 -10.00
N PRO A 206 12.35 5.14 -9.41
CA PRO A 206 13.05 5.62 -8.24
C PRO A 206 14.25 6.47 -8.67
N LEU A 207 14.33 7.73 -8.27
CA LEU A 207 15.62 8.38 -8.03
C LEU A 207 16.12 7.78 -6.71
N SER A 208 16.88 6.69 -6.81
CA SER A 208 17.45 6.09 -5.60
C SER A 208 18.37 7.11 -4.93
N SER A 209 18.11 7.39 -3.65
CA SER A 209 19.12 7.90 -2.72
C SER A 209 20.37 7.02 -2.83
N ALA A 210 21.54 7.67 -2.83
CA ALA A 210 22.85 7.07 -2.98
C ALA A 210 23.26 6.21 -1.77
N GLU A 211 22.53 5.13 -1.46
CA GLU A 211 23.14 4.01 -0.76
C GLU A 211 24.20 3.42 -1.70
N ARG A 212 25.46 3.78 -1.44
CA ARG A 212 26.67 3.32 -2.11
C ARG A 212 26.84 1.81 -1.91
N GLY A 213 26.03 1.00 -2.57
CA GLY A 213 26.50 -0.33 -2.96
C GLY A 213 27.57 -0.15 -4.04
N THR A 214 28.54 -1.06 -4.07
CA THR A 214 29.49 -1.14 -5.19
C THR A 214 28.68 -1.42 -6.46
N LEU A 215 28.70 -0.46 -7.38
CA LEU A 215 28.16 -0.60 -8.73
C LEU A 215 29.28 -1.17 -9.60
N ALA A 216 29.09 -2.37 -10.13
CA ALA A 216 29.97 -2.93 -11.15
C ALA A 216 29.32 -2.67 -12.51
N THR A 217 30.00 -1.95 -13.39
CA THR A 217 29.56 -1.81 -14.79
C THR A 217 30.24 -2.90 -15.61
N LEU A 218 29.44 -3.77 -16.20
CA LEU A 218 29.90 -4.75 -17.18
C LEU A 218 29.74 -4.16 -18.57
N SER A 219 30.85 -3.93 -19.24
CA SER A 219 30.89 -3.55 -20.66
C SER A 219 31.09 -4.80 -21.51
N CYS A 220 30.13 -5.10 -22.38
CA CYS A 220 30.22 -6.23 -23.30
C CYS A 220 30.22 -5.73 -24.73
N ALA A 221 31.18 -6.21 -25.54
CA ALA A 221 31.25 -5.91 -26.96
C ALA A 221 31.24 -7.21 -27.79
N VAL A 222 30.36 -7.25 -28.79
CA VAL A 222 30.20 -8.41 -29.68
C VAL A 222 30.25 -7.93 -31.13
N SER A 223 31.07 -8.57 -31.95
CA SER A 223 31.14 -8.29 -33.39
C SER A 223 29.87 -8.74 -34.10
N ALA A 224 29.60 -8.21 -35.30
CA ALA A 224 28.47 -8.66 -36.11
C ALA A 224 28.62 -10.11 -36.58
N THR A 225 29.82 -10.68 -36.53
CA THR A 225 30.09 -12.11 -36.76
C THR A 225 29.85 -13.00 -35.53
N GLY A 226 29.51 -12.42 -34.37
CA GLY A 226 29.26 -13.15 -33.12
C GLY A 226 30.51 -13.44 -32.28
N ASN A 227 31.66 -12.84 -32.62
CA ASN A 227 32.86 -12.96 -31.80
C ASN A 227 32.80 -11.92 -30.67
N ASN A 228 33.15 -12.35 -29.46
CA ASN A 228 33.35 -11.42 -28.36
C ASN A 228 34.75 -10.81 -28.50
N ILE A 229 34.88 -9.52 -28.19
CA ILE A 229 36.19 -8.91 -27.99
C ILE A 229 36.71 -9.46 -26.66
N LEU A 230 37.42 -10.58 -26.69
CA LEU A 230 38.17 -11.04 -25.51
C LEU A 230 39.34 -10.06 -25.27
N PRO A 231 39.67 -9.77 -23.99
CA PRO A 231 40.60 -8.71 -23.60
C PRO A 231 42.02 -8.90 -24.12
#